data_AF-A0A520FPJ2-F1
#
_entry.id   AF-A0A520FPJ2-F1
#
_cell.length_a   1.000
_cell.length_b   1.000
_cell.length_c   1.000
_cell.angle_alpha   90.00
_cell.angle_beta   90.00
_cell.angle_gamma   90.00
#
_symmetry.space_group_name_H-M   'P 1'
#
loop_
_entity.id
_entity.type
_entity.pdbx_description
1 polymer ?
#
loop_
_entity_poly.entity_id
_entity_poly.type
_entity_poly.pdbx_seq_one_letter_code
_entity_poly.pdbx_strand_id
1 'polypeptide(L)' 'AALTQGQRDFFGAHTYERVDAEGKFHTLWSGDRSEVQA' A
#
# COMPACT_ATOMS: atom_id res chain seq x y z
N ALA A 1 7.58 6.74 9.25
CA ALA A 1 7.84 5.94 8.03
C ALA A 1 6.53 5.44 7.40
N ALA A 2 5.68 4.70 8.13
CA ALA A 2 4.44 4.12 7.59
C ALA A 2 3.49 5.15 6.94
N LEU A 3 3.29 6.33 7.54
CA LEU A 3 2.45 7.38 6.95
C LEU A 3 2.94 7.82 5.56
N THR A 4 4.24 8.04 5.41
CA THR A 4 4.84 8.42 4.13
C THR A 4 4.71 7.30 3.11
N GLN A 5 4.87 6.03 3.51
CA GLN A 5 4.63 4.89 2.62
C GLN A 5 3.19 4.85 2.13
N GLY A 6 2.21 5.03 3.03
CA GLY A 6 0.80 5.10 2.65
C GLY A 6 0.48 6.27 1.71
N GLN A 7 1.08 7.45 1.94
CA GLN A 7 0.93 8.60 1.04
C GLN A 7 1.52 8.35 -0.35
N ARG A 8 2.71 7.73 -0.42
CA ARG A 8 3.34 7.36 -1.70
C ARG A 8 2.49 6.34 -2.45
N ASP A 9 1.90 5.39 -1.74
CA ASP A 9 0.99 4.43 -2.35
C ASP A 9 -0.31 5.09 -2.83
N PHE A 10 -0.91 5.97 -2.01
CA PHE A 10 -2.14 6.69 -2.34
C PHE A 10 -2.03 7.57 -3.59
N PHE A 11 -0.96 8.36 -3.70
CA PHE A 11 -0.79 9.30 -4.82
C PHE A 11 0.00 8.73 -6.00
N GLY A 12 0.77 7.66 -5.81
CA GLY A 12 1.75 7.19 -6.79
C GLY A 12 1.80 5.68 -7.01
N ALA A 13 0.89 4.90 -6.41
CA ALA A 13 0.87 3.43 -6.50
C ALA A 13 2.23 2.78 -6.22
N HIS A 14 2.98 3.37 -5.29
CA HIS A 14 4.35 2.97 -4.98
C HIS A 14 4.48 1.72 -4.12
N THR A 15 3.38 1.11 -3.70
CA THR A 15 3.30 -0.03 -2.77
C THR A 15 3.90 0.29 -1.39
N TYR A 16 3.67 -0.58 -0.42
CA TYR A 16 4.32 -0.57 0.88
C TYR A 16 4.52 -1.98 1.43
N GLU A 17 5.35 -2.10 2.46
CA GLU A 17 5.58 -3.36 3.19
C GLU A 17 4.75 -3.37 4.48
N ARG A 18 4.35 -4.56 4.88
CA ARG A 18 3.64 -4.80 6.13
C ARG A 18 4.58 -5.35 7.19
N VAL A 19 4.24 -5.11 8.46
CA VAL A 19 5.04 -5.61 9.59
C VAL A 19 4.66 -7.04 9.99
N ASP A 20 3.49 -7.49 9.55
CA ASP A 20 2.88 -8.78 9.89
C ASP A 20 2.87 -9.78 8.72
N ALA A 21 3.29 -9.35 7.53
CA ALA A 21 3.35 -10.18 6.33
C ALA A 21 4.53 -9.76 5.44
N GLU A 22 5.23 -10.76 4.89
CA GLU A 22 6.25 -10.52 3.88
C GLU A 22 5.62 -10.15 2.53
N GLY A 23 6.27 -9.25 1.79
CA GLY A 23 5.85 -8.83 0.46
C GLY A 23 5.52 -7.34 0.37
N LYS A 24 5.08 -6.93 -0.83
CA LYS A 24 4.64 -5.58 -1.12
C LYS A 24 3.15 -5.56 -1.39
N PHE A 25 2.52 -4.51 -0.92
CA PHE A 25 1.07 -4.36 -0.93
C PHE A 25 0.70 -3.03 -1.56
N HIS A 26 -0.36 -3.04 -2.35
CA HIS A 26 -1.00 -1.85 -2.88
C HIS A 26 -2.45 -1.81 -2.38
N THR A 27 -2.88 -0.69 -1.80
CA THR A 27 -4.30 -0.51 -1.50
C THR A 27 -5.01 0.04 -2.73
N LEU A 28 -6.16 -0.54 -3.10
CA LEU A 28 -7.02 -0.04 -4.17
C LEU A 28 -7.77 1.22 -3.73
N TRP A 29 -7.04 2.33 -3.57
CA TRP A 29 -7.53 3.57 -2.95
C TRP A 29 -8.73 4.20 -3.65
N SER A 30 -8.81 4.08 -4.97
CA SER A 30 -9.94 4.58 -5.78
C SER A 30 -11.10 3.58 -5.90
N GLY A 31 -10.92 2.36 -5.40
CA GLY A 31 -11.92 1.30 -5.40
C GLY A 31 -12.50 1.07 -4.00
N ASP A 32 -12.64 -0.20 -3.64
CA ASP A 32 -13.16 -0.63 -2.34
C ASP A 32 -12.11 -0.57 -1.20
N ARG A 33 -10.90 -0.09 -1.51
CA ARG A 33 -9.75 -0.05 -0.58
C ARG A 33 -9.30 -1.43 -0.10
N SER A 34 -9.61 -2.48 -0.84
CA SER A 34 -8.97 -3.77 -0.64
C SER A 34 -7.47 -3.68 -0.94
N GLU A 35 -6.71 -4.55 -0.30
CA GLU A 35 -5.26 -4.60 -0.44
C GLU A 35 -4.90 -5.78 -1.35
N VAL A 36 -4.03 -5.55 -2.32
CA VAL A 36 -3.51 -6.57 -3.23
C VAL A 36 -2.00 -6.70 -3.09
N GLN A 37 -1.49 -7.92 -3.20
CA GLN A 37 -0.05 -8.17 -3.25
C GLN A 37 0.49 -7.81 -4.64
N ALA A 38 1.57 -7.03 -4.69
CA ALA A 38 2.19 -6.48 -5.91
C ALA A 38 3.57 -7.06 -6.19
#